data_AF-K2EUE9-F1
#
_entry.id   AF-K2EUE9-F1
#
_cell.length_a   1.000
_cell.length_b   1.000
_cell.length_c   1.000
_cell.angle_alpha   90.00
_cell.angle_beta   90.00
_cell.angle_gamma   90.00
#
_symmetry.space_group_name_H-M   'P 1'
#
loop_
_entity.id
_entity.type
_entity.pdbx_description
1 polymer ?
#
loop_
_entity_poly.entity_id
_entity_poly.type
_entity_poly.pdbx_seq_one_letter_code
_entity_poly.pdbx_strand_id
1 'polypeptide(L)'
;MKFLTNSLILPLLVAVLAGVFLFNYQTDKPDVRYNLSQRLPTSFNENNIAESLQLLEIKNIGKAEANAIIVKSSKKILKYEIQKYLKSDKPEVSDSNAFELKYASLPPEGSFKVILKSDGNGLVNTDLTIVHSKGLGSDVFSNNKGWIYVIIFWSGFAFGLLFFIMSVKDYSTQQWESKSSYRIEEVLKSKKPFYINSVKWDEIKNTAYEQNLENKIPSYNQMLNISAAYKFLNAPKPNDIDSETFLKLSDKASQLMVDIYNKAIRRSYTIDELMLIIDIPCPVNMAQNVWSEICGSIRDRYFELLFIKVKRINNNSFADILNNPIPAIIDNNKYKEVIIDAYIDNIYRNLYRSQDTLKYLNDLNLDIIDGDTRDSLQKRAYYLKLADIYKWCFNSSEPLKYVNDNNYDYLADDDIKLLIKIAHQKEIANLMPVIDVKSAQQLLKIDKPVLLAEYYTNKLYTLAKDIIEFDANYNKNIKIMDILNSIISGIDITADRPSNITESEWNDIIRLSDSIYREKRKASLLTKKVESRKILLDNAINRVKSQLSTINTFLSDPSVVNRIESYEHLFAKGNLENLTILNKLLVDNKVI
;
A
#
# COMPACT_ATOMS: atom_id res chain seq x y z
N MET A 1 -3.15 43.69 11.92
CA MET A 1 -3.80 44.55 12.95
C MET A 1 -2.80 45.45 13.68
N LYS A 2 -1.68 44.94 14.22
CA LYS A 2 -0.69 45.75 15.00
C LYS A 2 0.04 46.87 14.23
N PHE A 3 0.16 46.79 12.90
CA PHE A 3 0.90 47.80 12.12
C PHE A 3 0.08 49.06 11.79
N LEU A 4 -1.25 48.96 11.70
CA LEU A 4 -2.14 50.06 11.31
C LEU A 4 -2.59 50.93 12.50
N THR A 5 -2.72 50.35 13.70
CA THR A 5 -3.14 51.11 14.88
C THR A 5 -2.05 52.04 15.39
N ASN A 6 -0.76 51.69 15.23
CA ASN A 6 0.34 52.48 15.78
C ASN A 6 0.85 53.57 14.83
N SER A 7 0.72 53.43 13.51
CA SER A 7 1.29 54.41 12.56
C SER A 7 0.36 55.57 12.20
N LEU A 8 -0.96 55.43 12.33
CA LEU A 8 -1.95 56.44 11.88
C LEU A 8 -2.66 57.19 13.01
N ILE A 9 -2.85 56.58 14.18
CA ILE A 9 -3.48 57.25 15.34
C ILE A 9 -2.49 58.23 15.98
N LEU A 10 -1.22 57.85 16.02
CA LEU A 10 -0.16 58.63 16.67
C LEU A 10 0.02 60.03 16.03
N PRO A 11 0.10 60.19 14.69
CA PRO A 11 0.22 61.52 14.08
C PRO A 11 -0.99 62.43 14.33
N LEU A 12 -2.21 61.87 14.30
CA LEU A 12 -3.44 62.64 14.51
C LEU A 12 -3.55 63.10 15.97
N LEU A 13 -3.18 62.23 16.91
CA LEU A 13 -3.16 62.53 18.34
C LEU A 13 -2.05 63.54 18.69
N VAL A 14 -0.86 63.42 18.07
CA VAL A 14 0.22 64.40 18.18
C VAL A 14 -0.19 65.76 17.63
N ALA A 15 -0.90 65.82 16.49
CA ALA A 15 -1.38 67.07 15.90
C ALA A 15 -2.44 67.75 16.79
N VAL A 16 -3.37 67.00 17.37
CA VAL A 16 -4.37 67.51 18.31
C VAL A 16 -3.69 68.05 19.58
N LEU A 17 -2.75 67.30 20.16
CA LEU A 17 -2.00 67.75 21.34
C LEU A 17 -1.16 69.00 21.04
N ALA A 18 -0.51 69.07 19.89
CA ALA A 18 0.24 70.25 19.46
C ALA A 18 -0.68 71.47 19.25
N GLY A 19 -1.87 71.27 18.67
CA GLY A 19 -2.87 72.32 18.49
C GLY A 19 -3.41 72.86 19.82
N VAL A 20 -3.75 71.97 20.77
CA VAL A 20 -4.19 72.35 22.13
C VAL A 20 -3.07 73.09 22.87
N PHE A 21 -1.83 72.62 22.76
CA PHE A 21 -0.67 73.27 23.35
C PHE A 21 -0.44 74.68 22.77
N LEU A 22 -0.48 74.84 21.44
CA LEU A 22 -0.33 76.15 20.78
C LEU A 22 -1.48 77.11 21.13
N PHE A 23 -2.70 76.61 21.25
CA PHE A 23 -3.87 77.40 21.66
C PHE A 23 -3.71 77.92 23.09
N ASN A 24 -3.35 77.06 24.04
CA ASN A 24 -3.10 77.46 25.44
C ASN A 24 -1.87 78.37 25.58
N TYR A 25 -0.86 78.24 24.71
CA TYR A 25 0.31 79.12 24.73
C TYR A 25 0.01 80.55 24.21
N GLN A 26 -1.05 80.74 23.44
CA GLN A 26 -1.45 82.06 22.91
C GLN A 26 -2.39 82.85 23.83
N THR A 27 -3.09 82.21 24.78
CA THR A 27 -4.12 82.88 25.57
C THR A 27 -3.59 83.86 26.63
N ASP A 28 -2.34 83.70 27.10
CA ASP A 28 -1.78 84.47 28.25
C ASP A 28 -0.66 85.45 27.89
N LYS A 29 -0.75 86.08 26.71
CA LYS A 29 0.25 87.06 26.24
C LYS A 29 -0.29 88.49 26.19
N PRO A 30 0.37 89.46 26.85
CA PRO A 30 0.13 90.87 26.58
C PRO A 30 0.59 91.21 25.16
N ASP A 31 -0.14 92.08 24.46
CA ASP A 31 0.18 92.58 23.12
C ASP A 31 0.18 94.11 23.21
N VAL A 32 1.35 94.68 23.49
CA VAL A 32 1.52 96.13 23.57
C VAL A 32 1.78 96.65 22.16
N ARG A 33 0.88 97.50 21.67
CA ARG A 33 1.04 98.17 20.38
C ARG A 33 1.19 99.66 20.54
N TYR A 34 1.91 100.27 19.61
CA TYR A 34 2.12 101.71 19.62
C TYR A 34 1.90 102.34 18.26
N ASN A 35 1.45 103.59 18.29
CA ASN A 35 1.25 104.42 17.10
C ASN A 35 1.85 105.80 17.35
N LEU A 36 2.72 106.23 16.45
CA LEU A 36 3.30 107.57 16.45
C LEU A 36 2.58 108.41 15.40
N SER A 37 2.00 109.53 15.82
CA SER A 37 1.29 110.42 14.91
C SER A 37 2.22 111.07 13.89
N GLN A 38 1.63 111.59 12.82
CA GLN A 38 2.33 112.50 11.92
C GLN A 38 2.85 113.72 12.69
N ARG A 39 3.97 114.27 12.22
CA ARG A 39 4.61 115.45 12.80
C ARG A 39 3.76 116.71 12.62
N LEU A 40 3.63 117.50 13.69
CA LEU A 40 3.07 118.84 13.65
C LEU A 40 4.20 119.85 13.91
N PRO A 41 4.62 120.67 12.91
CA PRO A 41 5.66 121.68 13.14
C PRO A 41 5.15 122.78 14.07
N THR A 42 5.94 123.16 15.08
CA THR A 42 5.56 124.19 16.06
C THR A 42 6.19 125.57 15.78
N SER A 43 7.06 125.67 14.77
CA SER A 43 7.67 126.92 14.31
C SER A 43 7.60 127.00 12.77
N PHE A 44 7.09 128.12 12.24
CA PHE A 44 6.89 128.36 10.79
C PHE A 44 7.90 129.36 10.18
N ASN A 45 9.00 129.69 10.90
CA ASN A 45 10.02 130.64 10.41
C ASN A 45 11.32 129.91 10.04
N GLU A 46 11.85 130.19 8.84
CA GLU A 46 12.95 129.47 8.17
C GLU A 46 14.32 129.49 8.90
N ASN A 47 14.49 130.25 9.99
CA ASN A 47 15.80 130.48 10.62
C ASN A 47 15.93 129.98 12.08
N ASN A 48 14.96 129.23 12.62
CA ASN A 48 15.11 128.55 13.91
C ASN A 48 14.91 127.04 13.76
N ILE A 49 15.67 126.25 14.53
CA ILE A 49 15.61 124.78 14.56
C ILE A 49 14.14 124.35 14.58
N ALA A 50 13.69 123.68 13.53
CA ALA A 50 12.32 123.22 13.42
C ALA A 50 12.01 122.32 14.62
N GLU A 51 11.02 122.68 15.42
CA GLU A 51 10.53 121.84 16.50
C GLU A 51 9.28 121.11 16.02
N SER A 52 9.15 119.84 16.41
CA SER A 52 8.04 118.98 15.99
C SER A 52 7.31 118.43 17.21
N LEU A 53 5.99 118.45 17.15
CA LEU A 53 5.10 117.87 18.13
C LEU A 53 4.46 116.60 17.55
N GLN A 54 4.57 115.49 18.27
CA GLN A 54 3.99 114.19 17.90
C GLN A 54 3.33 113.53 19.10
N LEU A 55 2.22 112.83 18.84
CA LEU A 55 1.52 112.02 19.82
C LEU A 55 1.96 110.57 19.65
N LEU A 56 2.53 109.99 20.70
CA LEU A 56 2.77 108.57 20.81
C LEU A 56 1.66 107.95 21.67
N GLU A 57 0.84 107.09 21.07
CA GLU A 57 -0.16 106.31 21.78
C GLU A 57 0.37 104.90 21.99
N ILE A 58 0.36 104.43 23.24
CA ILE A 58 0.69 103.04 23.60
C ILE A 58 -0.56 102.39 24.16
N LYS A 59 -0.95 101.25 23.59
CA LYS A 59 -2.15 100.50 23.97
C LYS A 59 -1.83 99.02 24.16
N ASN A 60 -2.32 98.41 25.23
CA ASN A 60 -2.32 96.96 25.37
C ASN A 60 -3.60 96.41 24.74
N ILE A 61 -3.49 95.68 23.63
CA ILE A 61 -4.62 94.99 22.99
C ILE A 61 -4.58 93.47 23.27
N GLY A 62 -3.67 93.03 24.12
CA GLY A 62 -3.58 91.64 24.57
C GLY A 62 -4.63 91.31 25.61
N LYS A 63 -4.81 90.00 25.86
CA LYS A 63 -5.77 89.50 26.87
C LYS A 63 -5.20 89.47 28.29
N ALA A 64 -3.93 89.81 28.46
CA ALA A 64 -3.22 89.83 29.74
C ALA A 64 -2.63 91.22 30.04
N GLU A 65 -2.43 91.52 31.32
CA GLU A 65 -1.80 92.77 31.77
C GLU A 65 -0.35 92.87 31.29
N ALA A 66 0.03 94.05 30.78
CA ALA A 66 1.37 94.36 30.34
C ALA A 66 2.14 95.07 31.45
N ASN A 67 3.12 94.38 32.04
CA ASN A 67 3.92 94.91 33.14
C ASN A 67 5.24 95.50 32.65
N ALA A 68 5.72 96.54 33.34
CA ALA A 68 6.99 97.23 33.12
C ALA A 68 7.17 97.70 31.67
N ILE A 69 6.26 98.54 31.18
CA ILE A 69 6.35 99.12 29.84
C ILE A 69 7.42 100.20 29.87
N ILE A 70 8.41 100.09 29.00
CA ILE A 70 9.53 101.03 28.86
C ILE A 70 9.48 101.60 27.46
N VAL A 71 9.35 102.92 27.35
CA VAL A 71 9.44 103.68 26.09
C VAL A 71 10.79 104.37 26.06
N LYS A 72 11.62 104.01 25.08
CA LYS A 72 12.95 104.62 24.86
C LYS A 72 12.96 105.37 23.55
N SER A 73 13.53 106.57 23.54
CA SER A 73 13.83 107.29 22.30
C SER A 73 15.33 107.37 22.07
N SER A 74 15.77 107.11 20.83
CA SER A 74 17.15 107.32 20.39
C SER A 74 17.46 108.78 20.04
N LYS A 75 16.42 109.64 19.93
CA LYS A 75 16.55 111.08 19.66
C LYS A 75 16.27 111.92 20.90
N LYS A 76 16.73 113.17 20.88
CA LYS A 76 16.58 114.09 22.01
C LYS A 76 15.13 114.59 22.09
N ILE A 77 14.51 114.44 23.26
CA ILE A 77 13.18 114.97 23.57
C ILE A 77 13.36 116.27 24.37
N LEU A 78 12.76 117.36 23.88
CA LEU A 78 12.86 118.69 24.48
C LEU A 78 11.81 118.91 25.56
N LYS A 79 10.60 118.39 25.35
CA LYS A 79 9.48 118.47 26.30
C LYS A 79 8.56 117.28 26.09
N TYR A 80 7.93 116.83 27.16
CA TYR A 80 6.92 115.78 27.10
C TYR A 80 5.72 116.10 27.98
N GLU A 81 4.57 115.53 27.63
CA GLU A 81 3.37 115.49 28.45
C GLU A 81 2.76 114.09 28.39
N ILE A 82 2.46 113.51 29.55
CA ILE A 82 1.96 112.13 29.64
C ILE A 82 0.49 112.17 30.08
N GLN A 83 -0.39 111.69 29.20
CA GLN A 83 -1.78 111.39 29.52
C GLN A 83 -1.86 109.94 29.99
N LYS A 84 -1.97 109.78 31.31
CA LYS A 84 -2.03 108.48 31.99
C LYS A 84 -3.33 107.76 31.71
N TYR A 85 -3.31 106.43 31.78
CA TYR A 85 -4.51 105.59 31.74
C TYR A 85 -5.38 105.83 32.99
N LEU A 86 -4.81 105.65 34.20
CA LEU A 86 -5.46 106.03 35.45
C LEU A 86 -4.77 107.25 36.07
N LYS A 87 -5.55 108.10 36.76
CA LYS A 87 -5.01 109.28 37.46
C LYS A 87 -4.00 108.90 38.56
N SER A 88 -4.15 107.71 39.14
CA SER A 88 -3.28 107.15 40.19
C SER A 88 -1.91 106.67 39.68
N ASP A 89 -1.74 106.51 38.37
CA ASP A 89 -0.51 105.94 37.82
C ASP A 89 0.67 106.89 38.04
N LYS A 90 1.84 106.34 38.33
CA LYS A 90 3.07 107.09 38.61
C LYS A 90 4.14 106.71 37.56
N PRO A 91 4.06 107.25 36.33
CA PRO A 91 5.11 107.04 35.35
C PRO A 91 6.42 107.67 35.85
N GLU A 92 7.53 106.97 35.66
CA GLU A 92 8.87 107.45 35.96
C GLU A 92 9.57 107.85 34.67
N VAL A 93 10.15 109.05 34.63
CA VAL A 93 10.91 109.54 33.47
C VAL A 93 12.35 109.81 33.87
N SER A 94 13.29 109.34 33.06
CA SER A 94 14.72 109.60 33.20
C SER A 94 15.25 110.28 31.95
N ASP A 95 15.87 111.45 32.11
CA ASP A 95 16.43 112.29 31.03
C ASP A 95 17.97 112.40 31.09
N SER A 96 18.65 111.51 31.81
CA SER A 96 20.09 111.62 32.08
C SER A 96 21.00 111.50 30.85
N ASN A 97 20.57 110.83 29.78
CA ASN A 97 21.30 110.71 28.50
C ASN A 97 20.39 110.47 27.28
N ALA A 98 19.27 109.77 27.46
CA ALA A 98 18.25 109.53 26.44
C ALA A 98 16.88 109.45 27.13
N PHE A 99 15.81 109.89 26.45
CA PHE A 99 14.46 109.87 27.02
C PHE A 99 14.01 108.43 27.28
N GLU A 100 13.77 108.09 28.54
CA GLU A 100 13.23 106.81 28.98
C GLU A 100 12.03 107.03 29.90
N LEU A 101 10.85 106.56 29.46
CA LEU A 101 9.62 106.55 30.24
C LEU A 101 9.30 105.12 30.68
N LYS A 102 9.11 104.92 31.98
CA LYS A 102 8.66 103.66 32.57
C LYS A 102 7.22 103.77 33.07
N TYR A 103 6.39 102.83 32.65
CA TYR A 103 4.99 102.70 33.05
C TYR A 103 4.78 101.33 33.72
N ALA A 104 4.27 101.33 34.95
CA ALA A 104 4.30 100.15 35.82
C ALA A 104 3.47 98.98 35.27
N SER A 105 2.20 99.22 34.94
CA SER A 105 1.37 98.22 34.27
C SER A 105 0.26 98.85 33.45
N LEU A 106 -0.23 98.10 32.45
CA LEU A 106 -1.32 98.50 31.59
C LEU A 106 -2.28 97.31 31.41
N PRO A 107 -3.54 97.41 31.87
CA PRO A 107 -4.49 96.32 31.73
C PRO A 107 -4.88 96.07 30.26
N PRO A 108 -5.51 94.93 29.94
CA PRO A 108 -6.13 94.71 28.64
C PRO A 108 -6.99 95.89 28.19
N GLU A 109 -6.88 96.29 26.93
CA GLU A 109 -7.50 97.47 26.31
C GLU A 109 -7.10 98.84 26.90
N GLY A 110 -6.24 98.87 27.92
CA GLY A 110 -5.71 100.11 28.49
C GLY A 110 -4.78 100.84 27.50
N SER A 111 -4.83 102.17 27.50
CA SER A 111 -3.90 103.01 26.75
C SER A 111 -3.45 104.23 27.53
N PHE A 112 -2.21 104.66 27.25
CA PHE A 112 -1.70 105.95 27.69
C PHE A 112 -1.05 106.65 26.50
N LYS A 113 -1.00 107.98 26.56
CA LYS A 113 -0.49 108.81 25.47
C LYS A 113 0.62 109.69 25.96
N VAL A 114 1.61 109.89 25.10
CA VAL A 114 2.75 110.76 25.37
C VAL A 114 2.84 111.76 24.23
N ILE A 115 2.64 113.04 24.54
CA ILE A 115 2.88 114.13 23.61
C ILE A 115 4.37 114.47 23.74
N LEU A 116 5.11 114.28 22.65
CA LEU A 116 6.55 114.46 22.58
C LEU A 116 6.85 115.68 21.72
N LYS A 117 7.72 116.56 22.23
CA LYS A 117 8.33 117.65 21.49
C LYS A 117 9.79 117.32 21.23
N SER A 118 10.17 117.16 19.97
CA SER A 118 11.52 116.76 19.52
C SER A 118 12.15 117.82 18.63
N ASP A 119 13.49 117.80 18.53
CA ASP A 119 14.24 118.65 17.61
C ASP A 119 14.18 118.16 16.15
N GLY A 120 14.27 119.11 15.22
CA GLY A 120 14.33 118.85 13.78
C GLY A 120 13.06 118.22 13.18
N ASN A 121 13.27 117.19 12.35
CA ASN A 121 12.23 116.60 11.50
C ASN A 121 11.23 115.67 12.21
N GLY A 122 11.35 115.50 13.53
CA GLY A 122 10.52 114.60 14.33
C GLY A 122 11.10 113.19 14.49
N LEU A 123 10.35 112.38 15.23
CA LEU A 123 10.59 110.97 15.48
C LEU A 123 9.98 110.13 14.34
N VAL A 124 10.69 109.07 13.94
CA VAL A 124 10.15 107.97 13.13
C VAL A 124 10.07 106.70 13.98
N ASN A 125 9.31 105.69 13.56
CA ASN A 125 9.08 104.48 14.37
C ASN A 125 10.35 103.71 14.74
N THR A 126 11.43 103.84 13.97
CA THR A 126 12.75 103.24 14.29
C THR A 126 13.50 104.00 15.39
N ASP A 127 13.10 105.22 15.71
CA ASP A 127 13.68 106.03 16.79
C ASP A 127 13.08 105.70 18.16
N LEU A 128 12.04 104.87 18.20
CA LEU A 128 11.32 104.47 19.40
C LEU A 128 11.43 102.97 19.61
N THR A 129 11.85 102.58 20.82
CA THR A 129 11.85 101.19 21.24
C THR A 129 10.94 101.06 22.45
N ILE A 130 9.88 100.27 22.30
CA ILE A 130 8.92 100.01 23.37
C ILE A 130 9.05 98.56 23.79
N VAL A 131 9.31 98.34 25.07
CA VAL A 131 9.55 97.02 25.66
C VAL A 131 8.58 96.82 26.81
N HIS A 132 8.14 95.59 27.04
CA HIS A 132 7.43 95.20 28.25
C HIS A 132 8.04 93.90 28.81
N SER A 133 7.69 93.52 30.03
CA SER A 133 8.23 92.34 30.74
C SER A 133 8.19 90.99 29.99
N LYS A 134 7.33 90.85 28.98
CA LYS A 134 7.12 89.60 28.23
C LYS A 134 7.52 89.69 26.74
N GLY A 135 8.06 90.82 26.29
CA GLY A 135 8.43 90.98 24.88
C GLY A 135 8.60 92.44 24.42
N LEU A 136 8.72 92.60 23.10
CA LEU A 136 8.78 93.89 22.43
C LEU A 136 7.37 94.37 22.12
N GLY A 137 7.10 95.65 22.38
CA GLY A 137 5.94 96.33 21.83
C GLY A 137 6.08 96.44 20.32
N SER A 138 4.97 96.30 19.61
CA SER A 138 4.96 96.27 18.15
C SER A 138 4.22 97.49 17.58
N ASP A 139 4.65 97.97 16.43
CA ASP A 139 3.91 99.02 15.71
C ASP A 139 2.49 98.49 15.39
N VAL A 140 1.47 99.33 15.56
CA VAL A 140 0.08 99.02 15.17
C VAL A 140 -0.02 98.51 13.73
N PHE A 141 0.87 98.95 12.84
CA PHE A 141 0.92 98.53 11.44
C PHE A 141 1.88 97.37 11.13
N SER A 142 2.54 96.79 12.14
CA SER A 142 3.42 95.63 11.93
C SER A 142 2.62 94.36 11.60
N ASN A 143 2.98 93.68 10.51
CA ASN A 143 2.21 92.56 9.97
C ASN A 143 2.44 91.29 10.80
N ASN A 144 1.39 90.78 11.45
CA ASN A 144 1.46 89.58 12.29
C ASN A 144 1.70 88.33 11.41
N LYS A 145 2.87 87.68 11.50
CA LYS A 145 3.20 86.46 10.73
C LYS A 145 2.55 85.17 11.25
N GLY A 146 1.75 85.24 12.33
CA GLY A 146 1.14 84.07 12.98
C GLY A 146 0.20 83.24 12.09
N TRP A 147 -0.43 83.86 11.09
CA TRP A 147 -1.38 83.18 10.19
C TRP A 147 -0.73 82.09 9.32
N ILE A 148 0.56 82.20 9.01
CA ILE A 148 1.28 81.19 8.20
C ILE A 148 1.34 79.84 8.94
N TYR A 149 1.60 79.86 10.24
CA TYR A 149 1.64 78.64 11.06
C TYR A 149 0.26 77.98 11.15
N VAL A 150 -0.81 78.79 11.21
CA VAL A 150 -2.19 78.29 11.19
C VAL A 150 -2.50 77.59 9.88
N ILE A 151 -2.11 78.16 8.74
CA ILE A 151 -2.30 77.53 7.42
C ILE A 151 -1.52 76.23 7.29
N ILE A 152 -0.25 76.20 7.70
CA ILE A 152 0.58 74.97 7.66
C ILE A 152 -0.02 73.87 8.53
N PHE A 153 -0.53 74.22 9.70
CA PHE A 153 -1.18 73.26 10.59
C PHE A 153 -2.45 72.67 9.95
N TRP A 154 -3.35 73.51 9.45
CA TRP A 154 -4.60 73.05 8.85
C TRP A 154 -4.39 72.29 7.54
N SER A 155 -3.40 72.67 6.73
CA SER A 155 -3.05 71.91 5.51
C SER A 155 -2.46 70.55 5.84
N GLY A 156 -1.58 70.46 6.84
CA GLY A 156 -1.05 69.18 7.33
C GLY A 156 -2.14 68.28 7.92
N PHE A 157 -3.07 68.86 8.68
CA PHE A 157 -4.23 68.14 9.21
C PHE A 157 -5.14 67.61 8.09
N ALA A 158 -5.49 68.46 7.12
CA ALA A 158 -6.32 68.07 5.98
C ALA A 158 -5.66 66.95 5.16
N PHE A 159 -4.35 67.03 4.93
CA PHE A 159 -3.57 66.00 4.25
C PHE A 159 -3.58 64.68 5.03
N GLY A 160 -3.35 64.72 6.35
CA GLY A 160 -3.42 63.53 7.21
C GLY A 160 -4.81 62.89 7.22
N LEU A 161 -5.87 63.69 7.26
CA LEU A 161 -7.26 63.23 7.18
C LEU A 161 -7.53 62.52 5.85
N LEU A 162 -7.05 63.08 4.73
CA LEU A 162 -7.22 62.49 3.40
C LEU A 162 -6.52 61.12 3.31
N PHE A 163 -5.28 61.02 3.79
CA PHE A 163 -4.55 59.75 3.86
C PHE A 163 -5.24 58.72 4.75
N PHE A 164 -5.80 59.16 5.89
CA PHE A 164 -6.57 58.28 6.76
C PHE A 164 -7.82 57.74 6.06
N ILE A 165 -8.59 58.59 5.37
CA ILE A 165 -9.78 58.18 4.61
C ILE A 165 -9.41 57.18 3.51
N MET A 166 -8.32 57.42 2.77
CA MET A 166 -7.83 56.47 1.75
C MET A 166 -7.42 55.14 2.37
N SER A 167 -6.71 55.14 3.50
CA SER A 167 -6.28 53.92 4.19
C SER A 167 -7.47 53.11 4.72
N VAL A 168 -8.48 53.78 5.29
CA VAL A 168 -9.71 53.13 5.76
C VAL A 168 -10.49 52.53 4.59
N LYS A 169 -10.55 53.23 3.45
CA LYS A 169 -11.19 52.72 2.23
C LYS A 169 -10.50 51.45 1.72
N ASP A 170 -9.17 51.46 1.64
CA ASP A 170 -8.40 50.31 1.16
C ASP A 170 -8.53 49.12 2.11
N TYR A 171 -8.39 49.35 3.42
CA TYR A 171 -8.61 48.31 4.43
C TYR A 171 -10.02 47.72 4.35
N SER A 172 -11.04 48.57 4.22
CA SER A 172 -12.43 48.12 4.13
C SER A 172 -12.69 47.34 2.83
N THR A 173 -11.99 47.66 1.75
CA THR A 173 -12.05 46.91 0.48
C THR A 173 -11.41 45.53 0.63
N GLN A 174 -10.22 45.46 1.23
CA GLN A 174 -9.53 44.20 1.54
C GLN A 174 -10.34 43.28 2.45
N GLN A 175 -11.12 43.85 3.40
CA GLN A 175 -12.04 43.06 4.21
C GLN A 175 -13.10 42.36 3.36
N TRP A 176 -13.66 43.03 2.34
CA TRP A 176 -14.61 42.40 1.41
C TRP A 176 -13.95 41.37 0.50
N GLU A 177 -12.73 41.63 0.02
CA GLU A 177 -11.93 40.62 -0.70
C GLU A 177 -11.73 39.37 0.15
N SER A 178 -11.31 39.51 1.41
CA SER A 178 -11.16 38.38 2.33
C SER A 178 -12.50 37.65 2.58
N LYS A 179 -13.59 38.40 2.74
CA LYS A 179 -14.93 37.81 2.89
C LYS A 179 -15.37 37.00 1.67
N SER A 180 -14.89 37.32 0.46
CA SER A 180 -15.22 36.55 -0.74
C SER A 180 -14.76 35.09 -0.65
N SER A 181 -13.73 34.79 0.15
CA SER A 181 -13.24 33.42 0.34
C SER A 181 -13.87 32.71 1.55
N TYR A 182 -14.11 33.40 2.67
CA TYR A 182 -14.50 32.76 3.94
C TYR A 182 -15.93 33.04 4.40
N ARG A 183 -16.58 34.08 3.85
CA ARG A 183 -17.94 34.52 4.19
C ARG A 183 -18.75 34.80 2.92
N ILE A 184 -18.69 33.85 2.01
CA ILE A 184 -19.28 33.93 0.66
C ILE A 184 -20.73 34.41 0.69
N GLU A 185 -21.58 33.82 1.54
CA GLU A 185 -23.00 34.18 1.57
C GLU A 185 -23.22 35.65 1.96
N GLU A 186 -22.38 36.23 2.82
CA GLU A 186 -22.45 37.66 3.14
C GLU A 186 -22.16 38.50 1.90
N VAL A 187 -21.17 38.12 1.08
CA VAL A 187 -20.79 38.85 -0.13
C VAL A 187 -21.87 38.75 -1.20
N LEU A 188 -22.37 37.54 -1.48
CA LEU A 188 -23.36 37.31 -2.54
C LEU A 188 -24.71 37.98 -2.25
N LYS A 189 -25.13 38.04 -0.97
CA LYS A 189 -26.38 38.69 -0.56
C LYS A 189 -26.26 40.21 -0.40
N SER A 190 -25.04 40.75 -0.36
CA SER A 190 -24.80 42.18 -0.12
C SER A 190 -24.94 43.03 -1.38
N LYS A 191 -25.43 44.27 -1.18
CA LYS A 191 -25.35 45.34 -2.17
C LYS A 191 -23.92 45.92 -2.21
N LYS A 192 -23.54 46.50 -3.34
CA LYS A 192 -22.24 47.17 -3.50
C LYS A 192 -22.02 48.25 -2.42
N PRO A 193 -20.94 48.18 -1.62
CA PRO A 193 -20.59 49.25 -0.70
C PRO A 193 -20.26 50.55 -1.45
N PHE A 194 -20.73 51.69 -0.95
CA PHE A 194 -20.59 52.99 -1.65
C PHE A 194 -19.13 53.42 -1.90
N TYR A 195 -18.18 52.93 -1.09
CA TYR A 195 -16.76 53.28 -1.17
C TYR A 195 -15.96 52.36 -2.12
N ILE A 196 -16.56 51.29 -2.65
CA ILE A 196 -15.93 50.39 -3.63
C ILE A 196 -16.45 50.74 -5.02
N ASN A 197 -15.54 50.84 -6.00
CA ASN A 197 -15.95 51.08 -7.38
C ASN A 197 -16.65 49.83 -7.96
N SER A 198 -17.43 49.99 -9.03
CA SER A 198 -18.21 48.87 -9.58
C SER A 198 -17.32 47.71 -10.05
N VAL A 199 -16.28 48.00 -10.84
CA VAL A 199 -15.35 47.00 -11.37
C VAL A 199 -14.77 46.12 -10.26
N LYS A 200 -14.30 46.73 -9.17
CA LYS A 200 -13.69 46.01 -8.06
C LYS A 200 -14.70 45.21 -7.25
N TRP A 201 -15.93 45.72 -7.12
CA TRP A 201 -16.99 44.97 -6.47
C TRP A 201 -17.42 43.75 -7.30
N ASP A 202 -17.47 43.90 -8.63
CA ASP A 202 -17.77 42.80 -9.55
C ASP A 202 -16.68 41.73 -9.49
N GLU A 203 -15.39 42.11 -9.42
CA GLU A 203 -14.28 41.18 -9.14
C GLU A 203 -14.49 40.41 -7.83
N ILE A 204 -14.79 41.10 -6.73
CA ILE A 204 -15.01 40.49 -5.41
C ILE A 204 -16.19 39.52 -5.44
N LYS A 205 -17.29 39.89 -6.13
CA LYS A 205 -18.45 39.00 -6.30
C LYS A 205 -18.13 37.79 -7.16
N ASN A 206 -17.40 37.97 -8.26
CA ASN A 206 -16.98 36.87 -9.12
C ASN A 206 -16.11 35.87 -8.36
N THR A 207 -15.14 36.37 -7.58
CA THR A 207 -14.35 35.54 -6.68
C THR A 207 -15.24 34.81 -5.67
N ALA A 208 -16.23 35.47 -5.09
CA ALA A 208 -17.16 34.83 -4.15
C ALA A 208 -18.00 33.73 -4.82
N TYR A 209 -18.47 33.93 -6.05
CA TYR A 209 -19.17 32.89 -6.82
C TYR A 209 -18.26 31.69 -7.11
N GLU A 210 -17.03 31.93 -7.57
CA GLU A 210 -16.07 30.86 -7.82
C GLU A 210 -15.75 30.06 -6.54
N GLN A 211 -15.48 30.75 -5.43
CA GLN A 211 -15.22 30.11 -4.15
C GLN A 211 -16.46 29.37 -3.62
N ASN A 212 -17.68 29.84 -3.92
CA ASN A 212 -18.91 29.12 -3.57
C ASN A 212 -19.02 27.77 -4.28
N LEU A 213 -18.59 27.71 -5.55
CA LEU A 213 -18.59 26.48 -6.33
C LEU A 213 -17.60 25.46 -5.76
N GLU A 214 -16.42 25.93 -5.31
CA GLU A 214 -15.33 25.09 -4.79
C GLU A 214 -15.54 24.65 -3.32
N ASN A 215 -16.05 25.54 -2.45
CA ASN A 215 -16.13 25.31 -1.00
C ASN A 215 -17.17 24.25 -0.56
N LYS A 216 -18.05 23.80 -1.46
CA LYS A 216 -19.10 22.81 -1.15
C LYS A 216 -18.99 21.56 -2.01
N ILE A 217 -17.78 21.15 -2.40
CA ILE A 217 -17.57 19.80 -2.94
C ILE A 217 -17.90 18.81 -1.81
N PRO A 218 -19.01 18.05 -1.89
CA PRO A 218 -19.44 17.22 -0.78
C PRO A 218 -18.40 16.15 -0.46
N SER A 219 -18.04 15.98 0.82
CA SER A 219 -17.30 14.80 1.24
C SER A 219 -18.28 13.63 1.32
N TYR A 220 -18.18 12.72 0.34
CA TYR A 220 -18.74 11.37 0.37
C TYR A 220 -20.28 11.25 0.25
N ASN A 221 -20.75 10.44 -0.71
CA ASN A 221 -22.09 9.84 -0.91
C ASN A 221 -23.35 10.70 -0.65
N GLN A 222 -23.21 11.98 -0.35
CA GLN A 222 -24.32 12.91 -0.20
C GLN A 222 -24.58 13.52 -1.57
N MET A 223 -25.57 12.93 -2.25
CA MET A 223 -26.49 13.59 -3.19
C MET A 223 -25.81 14.61 -4.12
N LEU A 224 -25.38 14.21 -5.32
CA LEU A 224 -24.75 15.12 -6.29
C LEU A 224 -25.61 16.38 -6.58
N ASN A 225 -26.93 16.23 -6.45
CA ASN A 225 -27.93 17.29 -6.56
C ASN A 225 -27.90 18.34 -5.42
N ILE A 226 -27.20 18.10 -4.31
CA ILE A 226 -27.01 19.11 -3.24
C ILE A 226 -25.75 19.95 -3.40
N SER A 227 -24.85 19.59 -4.34
CA SER A 227 -23.61 20.32 -4.60
C SER A 227 -23.87 21.77 -5.04
N ALA A 228 -22.95 22.67 -4.71
CA ALA A 228 -23.09 24.07 -5.11
C ALA A 228 -23.11 24.24 -6.63
N ALA A 229 -22.30 23.45 -7.36
CA ALA A 229 -22.27 23.48 -8.82
C ALA A 229 -23.61 23.02 -9.44
N TYR A 230 -24.21 21.93 -8.95
CA TYR A 230 -25.53 21.50 -9.43
C TYR A 230 -26.62 22.54 -9.16
N LYS A 231 -26.62 23.14 -7.95
CA LYS A 231 -27.58 24.20 -7.60
C LYS A 231 -27.39 25.45 -8.45
N PHE A 232 -26.15 25.84 -8.72
CA PHE A 232 -25.83 26.98 -9.57
C PHE A 232 -26.32 26.76 -11.01
N LEU A 233 -26.05 25.58 -11.59
CA LEU A 233 -26.46 25.24 -12.95
C LEU A 233 -27.98 25.12 -13.14
N ASN A 234 -28.73 24.88 -12.07
CA ASN A 234 -30.20 24.85 -12.11
C ASN A 234 -30.86 26.19 -11.73
N ALA A 235 -30.10 27.14 -11.21
CA ALA A 235 -30.62 28.46 -10.88
C ALA A 235 -30.76 29.32 -12.15
N PRO A 236 -31.76 30.23 -12.20
CA PRO A 236 -31.79 31.25 -13.23
C PRO A 236 -30.58 32.18 -13.07
N LYS A 237 -30.14 32.81 -14.17
CA LYS A 237 -29.05 33.78 -14.15
C LYS A 237 -29.33 34.88 -13.12
N PRO A 238 -28.44 35.10 -12.14
CA PRO A 238 -28.56 36.22 -11.21
C PRO A 238 -28.60 37.58 -11.94
N ASN A 239 -29.35 38.53 -11.38
CA ASN A 239 -29.48 39.88 -11.95
C ASN A 239 -28.21 40.72 -11.78
N ASP A 240 -27.34 40.34 -10.84
CA ASP A 240 -26.13 41.05 -10.46
C ASP A 240 -24.87 40.61 -11.22
N ILE A 241 -25.00 39.70 -12.20
CA ILE A 241 -23.91 39.30 -13.09
C ILE A 241 -24.35 39.41 -14.56
N ASP A 242 -23.40 39.79 -15.43
CA ASP A 242 -23.62 39.83 -16.87
C ASP A 242 -23.65 38.42 -17.48
N SER A 243 -24.11 38.32 -18.73
CA SER A 243 -24.27 37.04 -19.43
C SER A 243 -22.94 36.34 -19.71
N GLU A 244 -21.86 37.08 -19.99
CA GLU A 244 -20.55 36.49 -20.29
C GLU A 244 -19.95 35.87 -19.03
N THR A 245 -20.01 36.59 -17.91
CA THR A 245 -19.57 36.07 -16.60
C THR A 245 -20.39 34.86 -16.17
N PHE A 246 -21.71 34.89 -16.37
CA PHE A 246 -22.56 33.73 -16.06
C PHE A 246 -22.21 32.50 -16.89
N LEU A 247 -21.94 32.67 -18.19
CA LEU A 247 -21.49 31.57 -19.05
C LEU A 247 -20.15 31.00 -18.56
N LYS A 248 -19.16 31.85 -18.25
CA LYS A 248 -17.86 31.42 -17.71
C LYS A 248 -18.01 30.63 -16.40
N LEU A 249 -18.86 31.11 -15.48
CA LEU A 249 -19.14 30.41 -14.23
C LEU A 249 -19.91 29.11 -14.45
N SER A 250 -20.80 29.05 -15.45
CA SER A 250 -21.55 27.84 -15.81
C SER A 250 -20.63 26.78 -16.43
N ASP A 251 -19.66 27.17 -17.26
CA ASP A 251 -18.63 26.28 -17.79
C ASP A 251 -17.75 25.73 -16.65
N LYS A 252 -17.28 26.59 -15.75
CA LYS A 252 -16.50 26.18 -14.56
C LYS A 252 -17.31 25.23 -13.67
N ALA A 253 -18.58 25.53 -13.41
CA ALA A 253 -19.48 24.66 -12.67
C ALA A 253 -19.69 23.32 -13.38
N SER A 254 -19.82 23.31 -14.71
CA SER A 254 -19.97 22.10 -15.51
C SER A 254 -18.73 21.20 -15.42
N GLN A 255 -17.52 21.77 -15.49
CA GLN A 255 -16.27 21.02 -15.31
C GLN A 255 -16.15 20.43 -13.90
N LEU A 256 -16.46 21.22 -12.86
CA LEU A 256 -16.50 20.73 -11.49
C LEU A 256 -17.51 19.58 -11.34
N MET A 257 -18.66 19.66 -12.02
CA MET A 257 -19.65 18.59 -12.02
C MET A 257 -19.13 17.30 -12.65
N VAL A 258 -18.40 17.37 -13.76
CA VAL A 258 -17.72 16.20 -14.36
C VAL A 258 -16.81 15.53 -13.33
N ASP A 259 -15.98 16.30 -12.63
CA ASP A 259 -15.08 15.77 -11.60
C ASP A 259 -15.81 15.12 -10.43
N ILE A 260 -16.88 15.76 -9.95
CA ILE A 260 -17.69 15.24 -8.83
C ILE A 260 -18.40 13.95 -9.26
N TYR A 261 -19.01 13.92 -10.45
CA TYR A 261 -19.66 12.71 -10.98
C TYR A 261 -18.65 11.59 -11.17
N ASN A 262 -17.51 11.85 -11.82
CA ASN A 262 -16.47 10.83 -12.03
C ASN A 262 -15.97 10.23 -10.71
N LYS A 263 -15.81 11.06 -9.66
CA LYS A 263 -15.48 10.57 -8.32
C LYS A 263 -16.58 9.69 -7.71
N ALA A 264 -17.85 10.07 -7.87
CA ALA A 264 -18.99 9.29 -7.38
C ALA A 264 -19.15 7.96 -8.13
N ILE A 265 -19.02 7.97 -9.45
CA ILE A 265 -19.06 6.79 -10.33
C ILE A 265 -17.96 5.80 -9.92
N ARG A 266 -16.71 6.25 -9.78
CA ARG A 266 -15.59 5.39 -9.37
C ARG A 266 -15.76 4.77 -7.98
N ARG A 267 -16.46 5.46 -7.09
CA ARG A 267 -16.73 5.00 -5.72
C ARG A 267 -17.99 4.14 -5.59
N SER A 268 -18.78 4.02 -6.65
CA SER A 268 -19.94 3.12 -6.67
C SER A 268 -19.45 1.68 -6.82
N TYR A 269 -19.77 0.83 -5.84
CA TYR A 269 -19.39 -0.59 -5.80
C TYR A 269 -20.55 -1.51 -6.20
N THR A 270 -21.78 -0.99 -6.16
CA THR A 270 -22.99 -1.72 -6.54
C THR A 270 -23.77 -0.99 -7.62
N ILE A 271 -24.58 -1.74 -8.38
CA ILE A 271 -25.49 -1.15 -9.36
C ILE A 271 -26.49 -0.21 -8.66
N ASP A 272 -26.99 -0.59 -7.48
CA ASP A 272 -27.97 0.19 -6.73
C ASP A 272 -27.41 1.56 -6.30
N GLU A 273 -26.14 1.62 -5.88
CA GLU A 273 -25.46 2.90 -5.62
C GLU A 273 -25.31 3.76 -6.89
N LEU A 274 -25.03 3.13 -8.03
CA LEU A 274 -24.92 3.82 -9.31
C LEU A 274 -26.28 4.32 -9.82
N MET A 275 -27.38 3.61 -9.51
CA MET A 275 -28.74 4.05 -9.84
C MET A 275 -29.09 5.40 -9.21
N LEU A 276 -28.65 5.63 -7.97
CA LEU A 276 -28.83 6.92 -7.30
C LEU A 276 -28.16 8.09 -8.04
N ILE A 277 -27.13 7.81 -8.86
CA ILE A 277 -26.45 8.79 -9.70
C ILE A 277 -27.19 8.95 -11.03
N ILE A 278 -27.66 7.86 -11.62
CA ILE A 278 -28.41 7.85 -12.89
C ILE A 278 -29.71 8.66 -12.79
N ASP A 279 -30.39 8.59 -11.64
CA ASP A 279 -31.68 9.24 -11.44
C ASP A 279 -31.59 10.78 -11.34
N ILE A 280 -30.38 11.34 -11.31
CA ILE A 280 -30.18 12.78 -11.20
C ILE A 280 -30.31 13.41 -12.61
N PRO A 281 -31.25 14.34 -12.82
CA PRO A 281 -31.48 14.92 -14.13
C PRO A 281 -30.37 15.90 -14.51
N CYS A 282 -30.17 16.03 -15.83
CA CYS A 282 -29.25 17.00 -16.44
C CYS A 282 -29.55 18.42 -15.90
N PRO A 283 -28.54 19.15 -15.40
CA PRO A 283 -28.72 20.53 -14.98
C PRO A 283 -29.13 21.44 -16.14
N VAL A 284 -30.04 22.39 -15.89
CA VAL A 284 -30.65 23.24 -16.92
C VAL A 284 -29.63 24.02 -17.76
N ASN A 285 -28.61 24.60 -17.12
CA ASN A 285 -27.60 25.42 -17.80
C ASN A 285 -26.33 24.63 -18.17
N MET A 286 -26.38 23.29 -18.20
CA MET A 286 -25.25 22.46 -18.60
C MET A 286 -25.32 22.13 -20.08
N ALA A 287 -24.18 22.20 -20.77
CA ALA A 287 -24.11 21.84 -22.17
C ALA A 287 -24.32 20.32 -22.37
N GLN A 288 -25.13 19.96 -23.37
CA GLN A 288 -25.56 18.57 -23.61
C GLN A 288 -24.39 17.62 -23.91
N ASN A 289 -23.34 18.13 -24.55
CA ASN A 289 -22.11 17.36 -24.81
C ASN A 289 -21.40 16.94 -23.52
N VAL A 290 -21.30 17.85 -22.54
CA VAL A 290 -20.68 17.56 -21.23
C VAL A 290 -21.54 16.57 -20.44
N TRP A 291 -22.86 16.74 -20.47
CA TRP A 291 -23.76 15.77 -19.85
C TRP A 291 -23.67 14.38 -20.49
N SER A 292 -23.53 14.32 -21.82
CA SER A 292 -23.33 13.07 -22.56
C SER A 292 -22.03 12.35 -22.16
N GLU A 293 -20.96 13.09 -21.84
CA GLU A 293 -19.70 12.52 -21.33
C GLU A 293 -19.87 11.87 -19.96
N ILE A 294 -20.56 12.55 -19.03
CA ILE A 294 -20.93 11.99 -17.72
C ILE A 294 -21.77 10.72 -17.92
N CYS A 295 -22.76 10.79 -18.79
CA CYS A 295 -23.62 9.67 -19.16
C CYS A 295 -22.82 8.48 -19.75
N GLY A 296 -21.79 8.75 -20.55
CA GLY A 296 -20.84 7.74 -21.03
C GLY A 296 -20.11 7.06 -19.88
N SER A 297 -19.53 7.83 -18.97
CA SER A 297 -18.81 7.30 -17.80
C SER A 297 -19.69 6.46 -16.88
N ILE A 298 -20.96 6.85 -16.71
CA ILE A 298 -21.95 6.06 -15.97
C ILE A 298 -22.25 4.74 -16.67
N ARG A 299 -22.46 4.75 -18.00
CA ARG A 299 -22.70 3.52 -18.79
C ARG A 299 -21.56 2.53 -18.65
N ASP A 300 -20.32 3.00 -18.82
CA ASP A 300 -19.13 2.14 -18.74
C ASP A 300 -19.05 1.47 -17.36
N ARG A 301 -19.22 2.27 -16.30
CA ARG A 301 -19.22 1.75 -14.92
C ARG A 301 -20.39 0.78 -14.66
N TYR A 302 -21.56 1.05 -15.22
CA TYR A 302 -22.72 0.17 -15.10
C TYR A 302 -22.42 -1.21 -15.69
N PHE A 303 -21.83 -1.26 -16.89
CA PHE A 303 -21.46 -2.53 -17.52
C PHE A 303 -20.37 -3.26 -16.75
N GLU A 304 -19.36 -2.57 -16.20
CA GLU A 304 -18.36 -3.18 -15.32
C GLU A 304 -19.01 -3.87 -14.11
N LEU A 305 -19.90 -3.17 -13.41
CA LEU A 305 -20.57 -3.69 -12.22
C LEU A 305 -21.56 -4.80 -12.56
N LEU A 306 -22.28 -4.68 -13.68
CA LEU A 306 -23.16 -5.72 -14.20
C LEU A 306 -22.39 -7.00 -14.50
N PHE A 307 -21.28 -6.88 -15.24
CA PHE A 307 -20.41 -8.00 -15.55
C PHE A 307 -19.93 -8.70 -14.28
N ILE A 308 -19.47 -7.96 -13.28
CA ILE A 308 -19.05 -8.52 -11.98
C ILE A 308 -20.21 -9.22 -11.26
N LYS A 309 -21.40 -8.60 -11.21
CA LYS A 309 -22.60 -9.15 -10.57
C LYS A 309 -22.98 -10.48 -11.21
N VAL A 310 -23.06 -10.51 -12.54
CA VAL A 310 -23.43 -11.70 -13.33
C VAL A 310 -22.42 -12.84 -13.14
N LYS A 311 -21.12 -12.54 -13.08
CA LYS A 311 -20.07 -13.53 -12.80
C LYS A 311 -20.17 -14.22 -11.44
N ARG A 312 -20.87 -13.63 -10.48
CA ARG A 312 -21.00 -14.14 -9.11
C ARG A 312 -22.33 -14.85 -8.85
N ILE A 313 -23.26 -14.80 -9.80
CA ILE A 313 -24.61 -15.34 -9.63
C ILE A 313 -24.64 -16.82 -10.02
N ASN A 314 -25.48 -17.59 -9.33
CA ASN A 314 -25.78 -18.97 -9.67
C ASN A 314 -26.55 -19.04 -10.99
N ASN A 315 -26.26 -20.06 -11.79
CA ASN A 315 -26.71 -20.17 -13.17
C ASN A 315 -28.24 -20.09 -13.38
N ASN A 316 -29.03 -20.48 -12.38
CA ASN A 316 -30.50 -20.49 -12.48
C ASN A 316 -31.14 -19.09 -12.48
N SER A 317 -30.36 -18.04 -12.18
CA SER A 317 -30.85 -16.66 -12.02
C SER A 317 -30.51 -15.74 -13.22
N PHE A 318 -29.92 -16.28 -14.29
CA PHE A 318 -29.50 -15.48 -15.45
C PHE A 318 -30.68 -14.95 -16.27
N ALA A 319 -31.73 -15.76 -16.45
CA ALA A 319 -32.94 -15.35 -17.16
C ALA A 319 -33.64 -14.18 -16.46
N ASP A 320 -33.60 -14.15 -15.12
CA ASP A 320 -34.17 -13.05 -14.32
C ASP A 320 -33.37 -11.76 -14.55
N ILE A 321 -32.04 -11.84 -14.64
CA ILE A 321 -31.20 -10.66 -14.90
C ILE A 321 -31.46 -10.11 -16.30
N LEU A 322 -31.57 -10.97 -17.32
CA LEU A 322 -31.78 -10.54 -18.70
C LEU A 322 -33.09 -9.75 -18.88
N ASN A 323 -34.09 -10.05 -18.05
CA ASN A 323 -35.41 -9.42 -18.09
C ASN A 323 -35.57 -8.27 -17.08
N ASN A 324 -34.53 -7.94 -16.30
CA ASN A 324 -34.62 -6.85 -15.35
C ASN A 324 -34.81 -5.50 -16.08
N PRO A 325 -35.56 -4.56 -15.47
CA PRO A 325 -35.68 -3.22 -16.00
C PRO A 325 -34.29 -2.58 -16.07
N ILE A 326 -33.94 -2.06 -17.24
CA ILE A 326 -32.68 -1.34 -17.46
C ILE A 326 -32.91 0.16 -17.46
N PRO A 327 -31.93 0.95 -16.99
CA PRO A 327 -32.03 2.40 -17.05
C PRO A 327 -32.05 2.90 -18.49
N ALA A 328 -32.79 3.98 -18.77
CA ALA A 328 -32.98 4.51 -20.14
C ALA A 328 -31.68 4.92 -20.86
N ILE A 329 -30.63 5.20 -20.09
CA ILE A 329 -29.29 5.52 -20.59
C ILE A 329 -28.56 4.29 -21.18
N ILE A 330 -28.97 3.08 -20.83
CA ILE A 330 -28.34 1.83 -21.26
C ILE A 330 -28.98 1.35 -22.56
N ASP A 331 -28.16 1.04 -23.57
CA ASP A 331 -28.62 0.38 -24.78
C ASP A 331 -28.99 -1.09 -24.50
N ASN A 332 -30.21 -1.49 -24.85
CA ASN A 332 -30.75 -2.82 -24.55
C ASN A 332 -29.98 -3.93 -25.30
N ASN A 333 -29.51 -3.67 -26.52
CA ASN A 333 -28.75 -4.68 -27.27
C ASN A 333 -27.38 -4.90 -26.61
N LYS A 334 -26.68 -3.81 -26.26
CA LYS A 334 -25.40 -3.90 -25.56
C LYS A 334 -25.52 -4.53 -24.18
N TYR A 335 -26.62 -4.25 -23.47
CA TYR A 335 -26.94 -4.89 -22.20
C TYR A 335 -27.03 -6.41 -22.30
N LYS A 336 -27.78 -6.90 -23.29
CA LYS A 336 -27.92 -8.33 -23.54
C LYS A 336 -26.58 -8.97 -23.91
N GLU A 337 -25.82 -8.32 -24.80
CA GLU A 337 -24.48 -8.78 -25.20
C GLU A 337 -23.56 -8.97 -23.98
N VAL A 338 -23.43 -7.96 -23.12
CA VAL A 338 -22.56 -8.01 -21.92
C VAL A 338 -22.99 -9.10 -20.93
N ILE A 339 -24.30 -9.32 -20.77
CA ILE A 339 -24.82 -10.39 -19.89
C ILE A 339 -24.51 -11.77 -20.48
N ILE A 340 -24.74 -11.95 -21.78
CA ILE A 340 -24.46 -13.21 -22.47
C ILE A 340 -22.96 -13.53 -22.38
N ASP A 341 -22.09 -12.55 -22.63
CA ASP A 341 -20.63 -12.72 -22.49
C ASP A 341 -20.22 -13.09 -21.06
N ALA A 342 -20.81 -12.40 -20.06
CA ALA A 342 -20.56 -12.71 -18.65
C ALA A 342 -21.06 -14.11 -18.27
N TYR A 343 -22.18 -14.55 -18.86
CA TYR A 343 -22.72 -15.89 -18.67
C TYR A 343 -21.80 -16.95 -19.25
N ILE A 344 -21.39 -16.77 -20.51
CA ILE A 344 -20.45 -17.67 -21.18
C ILE A 344 -19.15 -17.80 -20.35
N ASP A 345 -18.57 -16.69 -19.87
CA ASP A 345 -17.38 -16.73 -19.02
C ASP A 345 -17.62 -17.37 -17.63
N ASN A 346 -18.84 -17.29 -17.10
CA ASN A 346 -19.25 -18.02 -15.91
C ASN A 346 -19.29 -19.53 -16.18
N ILE A 347 -19.93 -19.95 -17.29
CA ILE A 347 -20.00 -21.35 -17.74
C ILE A 347 -18.60 -21.92 -17.90
N TYR A 348 -17.71 -21.23 -18.64
CA TYR A 348 -16.33 -21.69 -18.83
C TYR A 348 -15.63 -21.94 -17.51
N ARG A 349 -15.68 -20.99 -16.56
CA ARG A 349 -14.99 -21.16 -15.25
C ARG A 349 -15.54 -22.30 -14.43
N ASN A 350 -16.85 -22.51 -14.45
CA ASN A 350 -17.48 -23.58 -13.69
C ASN A 350 -17.33 -24.95 -14.36
N LEU A 351 -17.20 -25.02 -15.70
CA LEU A 351 -16.85 -26.25 -16.39
C LEU A 351 -15.54 -26.86 -15.87
N TYR A 352 -14.49 -26.06 -15.64
CA TYR A 352 -13.23 -26.56 -15.07
C TYR A 352 -13.30 -26.94 -13.59
N ARG A 353 -14.37 -26.55 -12.89
CA ARG A 353 -14.57 -26.82 -11.45
C ARG A 353 -15.56 -27.94 -11.19
N SER A 354 -16.39 -28.26 -12.19
CA SER A 354 -17.41 -29.30 -12.07
C SER A 354 -16.76 -30.68 -11.99
N GLN A 355 -17.32 -31.55 -11.14
CA GLN A 355 -16.97 -32.96 -11.10
C GLN A 355 -17.56 -33.74 -12.28
N ASP A 356 -18.68 -33.27 -12.83
CA ASP A 356 -19.26 -33.80 -14.05
C ASP A 356 -19.57 -32.65 -15.01
N THR A 357 -18.68 -32.45 -15.98
CA THR A 357 -18.73 -31.33 -16.91
C THR A 357 -19.92 -31.40 -17.85
N LEU A 358 -20.30 -32.61 -18.31
CA LEU A 358 -21.42 -32.81 -19.22
C LEU A 358 -22.76 -32.63 -18.49
N LYS A 359 -22.91 -33.21 -17.29
CA LYS A 359 -24.10 -33.00 -16.48
C LYS A 359 -24.26 -31.52 -16.13
N TYR A 360 -23.18 -30.87 -15.68
CA TYR A 360 -23.21 -29.44 -15.39
C TYR A 360 -23.68 -28.63 -16.60
N LEU A 361 -23.18 -28.91 -17.81
CA LEU A 361 -23.58 -28.19 -19.00
C LEU A 361 -25.06 -28.44 -19.37
N ASN A 362 -25.54 -29.67 -19.23
CA ASN A 362 -26.93 -30.05 -19.53
C ASN A 362 -27.95 -29.45 -18.56
N ASP A 363 -27.54 -29.17 -17.32
CA ASP A 363 -28.39 -28.53 -16.31
C ASP A 363 -28.57 -27.02 -16.57
N LEU A 364 -27.86 -26.45 -17.55
CA LEU A 364 -27.92 -25.02 -17.89
C LEU A 364 -28.91 -24.72 -19.01
N ASN A 365 -29.53 -23.55 -18.92
CA ASN A 365 -30.23 -22.97 -20.06
C ASN A 365 -29.21 -22.35 -21.03
N LEU A 366 -28.99 -23.01 -22.18
CA LEU A 366 -28.09 -22.55 -23.24
C LEU A 366 -28.84 -21.88 -24.41
N ASP A 367 -30.16 -21.76 -24.35
CA ASP A 367 -30.99 -21.25 -25.45
C ASP A 367 -30.71 -19.78 -25.78
N ILE A 368 -30.21 -19.03 -24.79
CA ILE A 368 -29.82 -17.63 -24.91
C ILE A 368 -28.45 -17.42 -25.58
N ILE A 369 -27.68 -18.49 -25.79
CA ILE A 369 -26.36 -18.46 -26.43
C ILE A 369 -26.51 -18.90 -27.89
N ASP A 370 -25.74 -18.26 -28.78
CA ASP A 370 -25.69 -18.61 -30.20
C ASP A 370 -25.20 -20.04 -30.44
N GLY A 371 -25.52 -20.59 -31.62
CA GLY A 371 -25.21 -21.98 -31.96
C GLY A 371 -23.72 -22.30 -31.93
N ASP A 372 -22.89 -21.42 -32.49
CA ASP A 372 -21.44 -21.66 -32.59
C ASP A 372 -20.78 -21.69 -31.20
N THR A 373 -21.15 -20.76 -30.32
CA THR A 373 -20.67 -20.74 -28.93
C THR A 373 -21.19 -21.93 -28.13
N ARG A 374 -22.45 -22.32 -28.33
CA ARG A 374 -23.03 -23.51 -27.68
C ARG A 374 -22.28 -24.78 -28.07
N ASP A 375 -22.00 -24.97 -29.36
CA ASP A 375 -21.23 -26.09 -29.88
C ASP A 375 -19.80 -26.10 -29.33
N SER A 376 -19.18 -24.93 -29.20
CA SER A 376 -17.87 -24.77 -28.58
C SER A 376 -17.86 -25.20 -27.11
N LEU A 377 -18.88 -24.78 -26.34
CA LEU A 377 -19.05 -25.18 -24.94
C LEU A 377 -19.27 -26.69 -24.79
N GLN A 378 -20.08 -27.29 -25.67
CA GLN A 378 -20.31 -28.74 -25.71
C GLN A 378 -19.02 -29.50 -26.01
N LYS A 379 -18.27 -29.11 -27.05
CA LYS A 379 -16.96 -29.69 -27.37
C LYS A 379 -15.99 -29.55 -26.19
N ARG A 380 -15.99 -28.41 -25.50
CA ARG A 380 -15.12 -28.20 -24.34
C ARG A 380 -15.48 -29.11 -23.18
N ALA A 381 -16.76 -29.21 -22.84
CA ALA A 381 -17.25 -30.10 -21.78
C ALA A 381 -16.94 -31.56 -22.07
N TYR A 382 -17.11 -31.98 -23.33
CA TYR A 382 -16.72 -33.28 -23.85
C TYR A 382 -15.24 -33.58 -23.61
N TYR A 383 -14.33 -32.72 -24.06
CA TYR A 383 -12.89 -32.95 -23.90
C TYR A 383 -12.43 -32.93 -22.45
N LEU A 384 -13.06 -32.12 -21.59
CA LEU A 384 -12.77 -32.14 -20.15
C LEU A 384 -13.20 -33.47 -19.52
N LYS A 385 -14.41 -33.96 -19.84
CA LYS A 385 -14.88 -35.27 -19.36
C LYS A 385 -13.96 -36.39 -19.83
N LEU A 386 -13.56 -36.36 -21.10
CA LEU A 386 -12.65 -37.34 -21.70
C LEU A 386 -11.27 -37.32 -21.01
N ALA A 387 -10.72 -36.13 -20.74
CA ALA A 387 -9.47 -35.97 -20.02
C ALA A 387 -9.54 -36.53 -18.58
N ASP A 388 -10.65 -36.32 -17.87
CA ASP A 388 -10.87 -36.90 -16.54
C ASP A 388 -10.92 -38.43 -16.60
N ILE A 389 -11.59 -39.00 -17.61
CA ILE A 389 -11.64 -40.44 -17.83
C ILE A 389 -10.24 -41.00 -18.13
N TYR A 390 -9.47 -40.36 -19.01
CA TYR A 390 -8.09 -40.75 -19.29
C TYR A 390 -7.20 -40.68 -18.05
N LYS A 391 -7.33 -39.62 -17.25
CA LYS A 391 -6.59 -39.45 -16.00
C LYS A 391 -6.94 -40.56 -15.01
N TRP A 392 -8.22 -40.92 -14.88
CA TRP A 392 -8.63 -42.03 -14.02
C TRP A 392 -8.04 -43.34 -14.52
N CYS A 393 -8.17 -43.62 -15.81
CA CYS A 393 -7.64 -44.82 -16.45
C CYS A 393 -6.13 -44.97 -16.20
N PHE A 394 -5.36 -43.90 -16.37
CA PHE A 394 -3.91 -43.91 -16.15
C PHE A 394 -3.50 -44.15 -14.69
N ASN A 395 -4.36 -43.84 -13.71
CA ASN A 395 -4.08 -43.99 -12.29
C ASN A 395 -4.71 -45.25 -11.66
N SER A 396 -5.55 -45.97 -12.40
CA SER A 396 -6.26 -47.14 -11.89
C SER A 396 -5.38 -48.38 -11.81
N SER A 397 -5.68 -49.24 -10.83
CA SER A 397 -5.14 -50.60 -10.73
C SER A 397 -5.85 -51.59 -11.66
N GLU A 398 -7.12 -51.34 -11.99
CA GLU A 398 -7.96 -52.17 -12.87
C GLU A 398 -8.56 -51.31 -14.01
N PRO A 399 -7.74 -50.69 -14.87
CA PRO A 399 -8.21 -49.77 -15.90
C PRO A 399 -9.17 -50.39 -16.91
N LEU A 400 -8.96 -51.65 -17.32
CA LEU A 400 -9.83 -52.32 -18.30
C LEU A 400 -11.23 -52.60 -17.75
N LYS A 401 -11.31 -53.04 -16.49
CA LYS A 401 -12.59 -53.30 -15.84
C LYS A 401 -13.44 -52.04 -15.78
N TYR A 402 -12.85 -50.91 -15.40
CA TYR A 402 -13.56 -49.63 -15.40
C TYR A 402 -14.08 -49.24 -16.77
N VAL A 403 -13.27 -49.41 -17.81
CA VAL A 403 -13.70 -49.09 -19.19
C VAL A 403 -14.84 -50.01 -19.64
N ASN A 404 -14.88 -51.26 -19.18
CA ASN A 404 -15.95 -52.18 -19.55
C ASN A 404 -17.23 -52.02 -18.70
N ASP A 405 -17.10 -51.60 -17.44
CA ASP A 405 -18.21 -51.49 -16.49
C ASP A 405 -18.99 -50.17 -16.62
N ASN A 406 -18.43 -49.17 -17.31
CA ASN A 406 -19.05 -47.84 -17.47
C ASN A 406 -19.68 -47.67 -18.85
N ASN A 407 -20.78 -46.91 -18.90
CA ASN A 407 -21.42 -46.52 -20.15
C ASN A 407 -20.74 -45.25 -20.73
N TYR A 408 -20.32 -45.33 -22.00
CA TYR A 408 -19.70 -44.25 -22.77
C TYR A 408 -20.44 -43.90 -24.06
N ASP A 409 -21.76 -44.09 -24.13
CA ASP A 409 -22.60 -43.78 -25.31
C ASP A 409 -22.47 -42.32 -25.80
N TYR A 410 -21.97 -41.43 -24.95
CA TYR A 410 -21.71 -40.02 -25.25
C TYR A 410 -20.31 -39.75 -25.82
N LEU A 411 -19.42 -40.74 -25.88
CA LEU A 411 -18.08 -40.62 -26.47
C LEU A 411 -18.10 -41.03 -27.95
N ALA A 412 -17.25 -40.37 -28.75
CA ALA A 412 -17.04 -40.76 -30.13
C ALA A 412 -16.32 -42.13 -30.20
N ASP A 413 -16.64 -42.94 -31.21
CA ASP A 413 -16.07 -44.28 -31.39
C ASP A 413 -14.54 -44.29 -31.37
N ASP A 414 -13.91 -43.28 -31.96
CA ASP A 414 -12.45 -43.19 -32.02
C ASP A 414 -11.82 -42.85 -30.66
N ASP A 415 -12.51 -42.07 -29.82
CA ASP A 415 -12.10 -41.80 -28.44
C ASP A 415 -12.31 -43.03 -27.55
N ILE A 416 -13.35 -43.83 -27.77
CA ILE A 416 -13.55 -45.12 -27.08
C ILE A 416 -12.42 -46.09 -27.45
N LYS A 417 -12.09 -46.21 -28.73
CA LYS A 417 -10.95 -47.05 -29.18
C LYS A 417 -9.65 -46.59 -28.53
N LEU A 418 -9.41 -45.28 -28.43
CA LEU A 418 -8.24 -44.72 -27.77
C LEU A 418 -8.24 -44.99 -26.26
N LEU A 419 -9.40 -44.86 -25.59
CA LEU A 419 -9.57 -45.18 -24.18
C LEU A 419 -9.24 -46.64 -23.87
N ILE A 420 -9.82 -47.57 -24.64
CA ILE A 420 -9.54 -49.01 -24.54
C ILE A 420 -8.05 -49.28 -24.72
N LYS A 421 -7.43 -48.64 -25.72
CA LYS A 421 -5.99 -48.74 -25.97
C LYS A 421 -5.16 -48.28 -24.76
N ILE A 422 -5.47 -47.12 -24.18
CA ILE A 422 -4.77 -46.59 -22.99
C ILE A 422 -4.96 -47.54 -21.80
N ALA A 423 -6.16 -48.07 -21.60
CA ALA A 423 -6.46 -49.02 -20.53
C ALA A 423 -5.61 -50.29 -20.65
N HIS A 424 -5.50 -50.88 -21.85
CA HIS A 424 -4.61 -52.03 -22.08
C HIS A 424 -3.14 -51.72 -21.80
N GLN A 425 -2.65 -50.56 -22.23
CA GLN A 425 -1.26 -50.16 -21.97
C GLN A 425 -0.98 -50.03 -20.46
N LYS A 426 -1.92 -49.45 -19.73
CA LYS A 426 -1.81 -49.31 -18.28
C LYS A 426 -1.91 -50.65 -17.55
N GLU A 427 -2.79 -51.54 -17.97
CA GLU A 427 -2.90 -52.91 -17.42
C GLU A 427 -1.55 -53.65 -17.54
N ILE A 428 -0.89 -53.55 -18.70
CA ILE A 428 0.44 -54.14 -18.91
C ILE A 428 1.51 -53.44 -18.07
N ALA A 429 1.45 -52.12 -17.96
CA ALA A 429 2.38 -51.36 -17.11
C ALA A 429 2.24 -51.75 -15.63
N ASN A 430 1.03 -52.04 -15.15
CA ASN A 430 0.79 -52.55 -13.80
C ASN A 430 1.43 -53.94 -13.56
N LEU A 431 1.69 -54.69 -14.64
CA LEU A 431 2.34 -56.00 -14.62
C LEU A 431 3.86 -55.93 -14.91
N MET A 432 4.43 -54.74 -15.15
CA MET A 432 5.77 -54.61 -15.76
C MET A 432 6.99 -55.01 -14.91
N PRO A 433 6.88 -55.34 -13.61
CA PRO A 433 7.78 -56.31 -13.02
C PRO A 433 7.07 -57.67 -13.05
N VAL A 434 7.14 -58.40 -14.16
CA VAL A 434 6.81 -59.83 -14.16
C VAL A 434 7.92 -60.52 -13.36
N ILE A 435 7.81 -60.51 -12.04
CA ILE A 435 8.80 -61.06 -11.10
C ILE A 435 8.35 -62.38 -10.48
N ASP A 436 7.09 -62.75 -10.70
CA ASP A 436 6.47 -63.93 -10.10
C ASP A 436 5.54 -64.66 -11.08
N VAL A 437 5.29 -65.94 -10.77
CA VAL A 437 4.51 -66.88 -11.60
C VAL A 437 3.04 -66.44 -11.74
N LYS A 438 2.45 -65.83 -10.72
CA LYS A 438 1.04 -65.41 -10.75
C LYS A 438 0.87 -64.24 -11.71
N SER A 439 1.76 -63.25 -11.64
CA SER A 439 1.79 -62.11 -12.57
C SER A 439 2.05 -62.57 -14.02
N ALA A 440 2.94 -63.54 -14.22
CA ALA A 440 3.19 -64.13 -15.54
C ALA A 440 1.96 -64.85 -16.12
N GLN A 441 1.25 -65.62 -15.29
CA GLN A 441 0.00 -66.29 -15.69
C GLN A 441 -1.12 -65.30 -16.02
N GLN A 442 -1.24 -64.20 -15.26
CA GLN A 442 -2.22 -63.15 -15.54
C GLN A 442 -1.90 -62.43 -16.85
N LEU A 443 -0.63 -62.12 -17.11
CA LEU A 443 -0.21 -61.49 -18.37
C LEU A 443 -0.60 -62.33 -19.59
N LEU A 444 -0.46 -63.66 -19.51
CA LEU A 444 -0.82 -64.56 -20.62
C LEU A 444 -2.33 -64.71 -20.86
N LYS A 445 -3.18 -64.24 -19.92
CA LYS A 445 -4.66 -64.24 -20.07
C LYS A 445 -5.21 -62.96 -20.67
N ILE A 446 -4.42 -61.89 -20.71
CA ILE A 446 -4.82 -60.61 -21.30
C ILE A 446 -4.73 -60.74 -22.82
N ASP A 447 -5.75 -60.27 -23.54
CA ASP A 447 -5.68 -60.21 -25.01
C ASP A 447 -4.54 -59.30 -25.46
N LYS A 448 -3.73 -59.77 -26.41
CA LYS A 448 -2.55 -59.05 -26.91
C LYS A 448 -2.97 -57.69 -27.48
N PRO A 449 -2.53 -56.56 -26.89
CA PRO A 449 -2.84 -55.26 -27.47
C PRO A 449 -1.98 -55.03 -28.71
N VAL A 450 -2.64 -54.57 -29.78
CA VAL A 450 -2.09 -54.39 -31.13
C VAL A 450 -0.96 -53.34 -31.21
N LEU A 451 -0.76 -52.51 -30.16
CA LEU A 451 -0.03 -51.23 -30.28
C LEU A 451 1.14 -51.00 -29.32
N LEU A 452 1.43 -51.90 -28.39
CA LEU A 452 2.79 -51.96 -27.84
C LEU A 452 3.65 -52.52 -28.97
N ALA A 453 4.77 -51.87 -29.32
CA ALA A 453 5.60 -52.30 -30.45
C ALA A 453 5.77 -53.81 -30.33
N GLU A 454 5.34 -54.55 -31.35
CA GLU A 454 5.08 -55.99 -31.31
C GLU A 454 6.24 -56.76 -30.64
N TYR A 455 7.45 -56.25 -30.87
CA TYR A 455 8.68 -56.60 -30.19
C TYR A 455 8.62 -56.63 -28.65
N TYR A 456 8.20 -55.55 -27.96
CA TYR A 456 8.15 -55.48 -26.50
C TYR A 456 7.06 -56.38 -25.93
N THR A 457 5.89 -56.45 -26.57
CA THR A 457 4.80 -57.35 -26.17
C THR A 457 5.26 -58.80 -26.27
N ASN A 458 5.87 -59.17 -27.39
CA ASN A 458 6.40 -60.53 -27.57
C ASN A 458 7.49 -60.84 -26.55
N LYS A 459 8.40 -59.90 -26.26
CA LYS A 459 9.45 -60.09 -25.24
C LYS A 459 8.88 -60.30 -23.85
N LEU A 460 7.85 -59.55 -23.45
CA LEU A 460 7.16 -59.72 -22.16
C LEU A 460 6.42 -61.05 -22.08
N TYR A 461 5.75 -61.48 -23.15
CA TYR A 461 5.07 -62.77 -23.20
C TYR A 461 6.06 -63.94 -23.19
N THR A 462 7.19 -63.81 -23.88
CA THR A 462 8.29 -64.79 -23.81
C THR A 462 8.82 -64.85 -22.38
N LEU A 463 9.14 -63.72 -21.75
CA LEU A 463 9.61 -63.68 -20.37
C LEU A 463 8.60 -64.33 -19.39
N ALA A 464 7.30 -64.09 -19.57
CA ALA A 464 6.26 -64.71 -18.75
C ALA A 464 6.23 -66.24 -18.93
N LYS A 465 6.39 -66.75 -20.15
CA LYS A 465 6.53 -68.19 -20.42
C LYS A 465 7.79 -68.75 -19.77
N ASP A 466 8.92 -68.07 -19.93
CA ASP A 466 10.21 -68.47 -19.37
C ASP A 466 10.15 -68.56 -17.83
N ILE A 467 9.46 -67.63 -17.16
CA ILE A 467 9.27 -67.66 -15.70
C ILE A 467 8.42 -68.86 -15.28
N ILE A 468 7.33 -69.15 -15.99
CA ILE A 468 6.46 -70.30 -15.69
C ILE A 468 7.23 -71.61 -15.92
N GLU A 469 7.98 -71.71 -17.02
CA GLU A 469 8.81 -72.87 -17.33
C GLU A 469 9.94 -73.05 -16.31
N PHE A 470 10.59 -71.96 -15.92
CA PHE A 470 11.63 -71.98 -14.89
C PHE A 470 11.10 -72.49 -13.56
N ASP A 471 9.95 -72.01 -13.09
CA ASP A 471 9.33 -72.49 -11.84
C ASP A 471 8.95 -73.98 -11.92
N ALA A 472 8.38 -74.42 -13.04
CA ALA A 472 8.05 -75.82 -13.27
C ALA A 472 9.30 -76.71 -13.22
N ASN A 473 10.39 -76.27 -13.86
CA ASN A 473 11.68 -76.98 -13.87
C ASN A 473 12.35 -76.95 -12.49
N TYR A 474 12.30 -75.83 -11.77
CA TYR A 474 12.81 -75.71 -10.41
C TYR A 474 12.11 -76.70 -9.46
N ASN A 475 10.77 -76.71 -9.48
CA ASN A 475 9.96 -77.63 -8.67
C ASN A 475 10.19 -79.10 -9.05
N LYS A 476 10.41 -79.39 -10.34
CA LYS A 476 10.82 -80.73 -10.81
C LYS A 476 12.19 -81.14 -10.27
N ASN A 477 13.17 -80.25 -10.35
CA ASN A 477 14.54 -80.52 -9.90
C ASN A 477 14.64 -80.71 -8.39
N ILE A 478 13.88 -79.95 -7.60
CA ILE A 478 13.78 -80.19 -6.14
C ILE A 478 13.33 -81.62 -5.87
N LYS A 479 12.24 -82.07 -6.51
CA LYS A 479 11.74 -83.44 -6.31
C LYS A 479 12.76 -84.50 -6.72
N ILE A 480 13.46 -84.30 -7.84
CA ILE A 480 14.54 -85.20 -8.26
C ILE A 480 15.64 -85.24 -7.19
N MET A 481 16.07 -84.08 -6.67
CA MET A 481 17.09 -84.02 -5.62
C MET A 481 16.65 -84.70 -4.32
N ASP A 482 15.39 -84.56 -3.91
CA ASP A 482 14.84 -85.25 -2.74
C ASP A 482 14.85 -86.78 -2.92
N ILE A 483 14.50 -87.25 -4.13
CA ILE A 483 14.58 -88.68 -4.48
C ILE A 483 16.04 -89.15 -4.45
N LEU A 484 16.97 -88.41 -5.05
CA LEU A 484 18.40 -88.75 -5.05
C LEU A 484 18.98 -88.80 -3.63
N ASN A 485 18.63 -87.83 -2.79
CA ASN A 485 19.05 -87.81 -1.38
C ASN A 485 18.50 -89.02 -0.60
N SER A 486 17.28 -89.45 -0.91
CA SER A 486 16.68 -90.66 -0.33
C SER A 486 17.44 -91.92 -0.73
N ILE A 487 17.82 -92.06 -2.01
CA ILE A 487 18.65 -93.16 -2.51
C ILE A 487 20.01 -93.21 -1.82
N ILE A 488 20.70 -92.07 -1.72
CA ILE A 488 22.01 -91.97 -1.06
C ILE A 488 21.91 -92.38 0.42
N SER A 489 20.82 -92.00 1.07
CA SER A 489 20.52 -92.36 2.47
C SER A 489 20.16 -93.85 2.64
N GLY A 490 19.99 -94.60 1.54
CA GLY A 490 19.66 -96.02 1.54
C GLY A 490 18.18 -96.32 1.73
N ILE A 491 17.30 -95.37 1.39
CA ILE A 491 15.85 -95.57 1.34
C ILE A 491 15.49 -96.09 -0.06
N ASP A 492 14.82 -97.23 -0.14
CA ASP A 492 14.36 -97.79 -1.40
C ASP A 492 13.29 -96.92 -2.05
N ILE A 493 13.47 -96.67 -3.35
CA ILE A 493 12.47 -96.00 -4.17
C ILE A 493 11.31 -96.97 -4.38
N THR A 494 10.29 -96.86 -3.54
CA THR A 494 9.03 -97.62 -3.65
C THR A 494 7.88 -96.77 -4.19
N ALA A 495 8.13 -95.48 -4.42
CA ALA A 495 7.13 -94.52 -4.88
C ALA A 495 6.90 -94.62 -6.40
N ASP A 496 5.65 -94.43 -6.81
CA ASP A 496 5.28 -94.25 -8.22
C ASP A 496 5.99 -93.03 -8.82
N ARG A 497 6.27 -93.09 -10.13
CA ARG A 497 6.89 -92.00 -10.89
C ARG A 497 6.10 -90.69 -10.67
N PRO A 498 6.72 -89.61 -10.15
CA PRO A 498 6.06 -88.32 -10.07
C PRO A 498 5.59 -87.82 -11.43
N SER A 499 4.39 -87.25 -11.50
CA SER A 499 3.76 -86.81 -12.76
C SER A 499 4.55 -85.78 -13.55
N ASN A 500 5.44 -85.03 -12.89
CA ASN A 500 6.29 -84.00 -13.49
C ASN A 500 7.69 -84.49 -13.91
N ILE A 501 7.97 -85.79 -13.81
CA ILE A 501 9.24 -86.40 -14.26
C ILE A 501 8.94 -87.28 -15.48
N THR A 502 9.73 -87.12 -16.54
CA THR A 502 9.55 -87.92 -17.76
C THR A 502 9.92 -89.38 -17.52
N GLU A 503 9.42 -90.28 -18.36
CA GLU A 503 9.73 -91.71 -18.24
C GLU A 503 11.22 -91.99 -18.44
N SER A 504 11.87 -91.27 -19.36
CA SER A 504 13.31 -91.37 -19.58
C SER A 504 14.10 -90.99 -18.32
N GLU A 505 13.80 -89.83 -17.72
CA GLU A 505 14.50 -89.36 -16.51
C GLU A 505 14.25 -90.29 -15.32
N TRP A 506 13.03 -90.82 -15.19
CA TRP A 506 12.70 -91.78 -14.14
C TRP A 506 13.49 -93.07 -14.29
N ASN A 507 13.62 -93.58 -15.52
CA ASN A 507 14.43 -94.76 -15.81
C ASN A 507 15.91 -94.51 -15.50
N ASP A 508 16.44 -93.31 -15.76
CA ASP A 508 17.81 -92.96 -15.41
C ASP A 508 18.01 -92.90 -13.88
N ILE A 509 17.04 -92.37 -13.13
CA ILE A 509 17.05 -92.40 -11.66
C ILE A 509 17.04 -93.83 -11.13
N ILE A 510 16.20 -94.72 -11.69
CA ILE A 510 16.16 -96.15 -11.31
C ILE A 510 17.51 -96.82 -11.60
N ARG A 511 18.07 -96.63 -12.80
CA ARG A 511 19.38 -97.20 -13.17
C ARG A 511 20.49 -96.73 -12.23
N LEU A 512 20.47 -95.45 -11.84
CA LEU A 512 21.41 -94.88 -10.90
C LEU A 512 21.24 -95.50 -9.51
N SER A 513 20.00 -95.64 -9.03
CA SER A 513 19.66 -96.34 -7.79
C SER A 513 20.23 -97.76 -7.76
N ASP A 514 19.94 -98.55 -8.80
CA ASP A 514 20.45 -99.92 -8.94
C ASP A 514 21.98 -99.99 -8.99
N SER A 515 22.61 -99.02 -9.65
CA SER A 515 24.07 -98.90 -9.68
C SER A 515 24.64 -98.65 -8.28
N ILE A 516 24.08 -97.66 -7.56
CA ILE A 516 24.47 -97.32 -6.19
C ILE A 516 24.29 -98.53 -5.27
N TYR A 517 23.15 -99.23 -5.35
CA TYR A 517 22.91 -100.42 -4.54
C TYR A 517 23.86 -101.58 -4.87
N ARG A 518 24.17 -101.80 -6.15
CA ARG A 518 25.15 -102.80 -6.58
C ARG A 518 26.55 -102.49 -6.05
N GLU A 519 27.01 -101.25 -6.20
CA GLU A 519 28.32 -100.84 -5.70
C GLU A 519 28.38 -100.86 -4.17
N LYS A 520 27.31 -100.45 -3.47
CA LYS A 520 27.20 -100.56 -2.00
C LYS A 520 27.30 -102.03 -1.53
N ARG A 521 26.65 -102.97 -2.25
CA ARG A 521 26.78 -104.42 -1.97
C ARG A 521 28.19 -104.94 -2.23
N LYS A 522 28.81 -104.57 -3.36
CA LYS A 522 30.21 -104.93 -3.67
C LYS A 522 31.17 -104.40 -2.62
N ALA A 523 31.04 -103.14 -2.24
CA ALA A 523 31.83 -102.51 -1.18
C ALA A 523 31.67 -103.28 0.13
N SER A 524 30.44 -103.59 0.55
CA SER A 524 30.18 -104.40 1.77
C SER A 524 30.83 -105.78 1.72
N LEU A 525 30.75 -106.48 0.57
CA LEU A 525 31.41 -107.78 0.38
C LEU A 525 32.94 -107.68 0.40
N LEU A 526 33.51 -106.66 -0.24
CA LEU A 526 34.95 -106.39 -0.21
C LEU A 526 35.42 -106.07 1.20
N THR A 527 34.70 -105.23 1.94
CA THR A 527 35.00 -104.95 3.36
C THR A 527 35.00 -106.23 4.19
N LYS A 528 33.98 -107.10 4.04
CA LYS A 528 33.95 -108.42 4.71
C LYS A 528 35.15 -109.29 4.32
N LYS A 529 35.53 -109.31 3.04
CA LYS A 529 36.68 -110.09 2.55
C LYS A 529 38.00 -109.56 3.08
N VAL A 530 38.19 -108.24 3.09
CA VAL A 530 39.37 -107.58 3.69
C VAL A 530 39.47 -107.91 5.17
N GLU A 531 38.37 -107.83 5.91
CA GLU A 531 38.35 -108.17 7.34
C GLU A 531 38.73 -109.64 7.58
N SER A 532 38.18 -110.57 6.80
CA SER A 532 38.54 -111.99 6.90
C SER A 532 40.02 -112.26 6.57
N ARG A 533 40.58 -111.56 5.58
CA ARG A 533 42.00 -111.68 5.19
C ARG A 533 42.92 -111.07 6.24
N LYS A 534 42.51 -109.97 6.86
CA LYS A 534 43.22 -109.35 7.98
C LYS A 534 43.33 -110.32 9.15
N ILE A 535 42.23 -110.98 9.52
CA ILE A 535 42.23 -112.02 10.56
C ILE A 535 43.21 -113.16 10.20
N LEU A 536 43.20 -113.65 8.96
CA LEU A 536 44.14 -114.70 8.52
C LEU A 536 45.60 -114.23 8.54
N LEU A 537 45.86 -112.99 8.11
CA LEU A 537 47.20 -112.40 8.12
C LEU A 537 47.70 -112.20 9.54
N ASP A 538 46.87 -111.68 10.44
CA ASP A 538 47.20 -111.51 11.85
C ASP A 538 47.56 -112.86 12.50
N ASN A 539 46.79 -113.91 12.19
CA ASN A 539 47.10 -115.28 12.63
C ASN A 539 48.45 -115.78 12.09
N ALA A 540 48.74 -115.54 10.80
CA ALA A 540 50.02 -115.93 10.19
C ALA A 540 51.21 -115.16 10.77
N ILE A 541 51.07 -113.84 10.96
CA ILE A 541 52.07 -112.98 11.59
C ILE A 541 52.34 -113.48 13.02
N ASN A 542 51.31 -113.79 13.80
CA ASN A 542 51.46 -114.33 15.14
C ASN A 542 52.20 -115.67 15.16
N ARG A 543 51.91 -116.55 14.20
CA ARG A 543 52.62 -117.83 14.05
C ARG A 543 54.10 -117.62 13.69
N VAL A 544 54.41 -116.77 12.73
CA VAL A 544 55.81 -116.47 12.33
C VAL A 544 56.56 -115.81 13.48
N LYS A 545 55.95 -114.85 14.19
CA LYS A 545 56.53 -114.25 15.40
C LYS A 545 56.84 -115.32 16.46
N SER A 546 55.92 -116.27 16.68
CA SER A 546 56.14 -117.38 17.59
C SER A 546 57.31 -118.27 17.14
N GLN A 547 57.38 -118.63 15.85
CA GLN A 547 58.48 -119.44 15.30
C GLN A 547 59.83 -118.73 15.40
N LEU A 548 59.88 -117.44 15.03
CA LEU A 548 61.08 -116.62 15.16
C LEU A 548 61.48 -116.46 16.62
N SER A 549 60.53 -116.31 17.55
CA SER A 549 60.80 -116.33 18.98
C SER A 549 61.44 -117.66 19.39
N THR A 550 60.90 -118.81 18.96
CA THR A 550 61.48 -120.13 19.27
C THR A 550 62.87 -120.30 18.68
N ILE A 551 63.10 -119.90 17.43
CA ILE A 551 64.43 -119.94 16.80
C ILE A 551 65.39 -119.01 17.53
N ASN A 552 64.98 -117.79 17.87
CA ASN A 552 65.80 -116.85 18.61
C ASN A 552 66.17 -117.39 20.00
N THR A 553 65.21 -118.02 20.69
CA THR A 553 65.45 -118.73 21.95
C THR A 553 66.44 -119.88 21.75
N PHE A 554 66.30 -120.67 20.70
CA PHE A 554 67.22 -121.77 20.38
C PHE A 554 68.64 -121.28 20.04
N LEU A 555 68.78 -120.20 19.26
CA LEU A 555 70.08 -119.62 18.90
C LEU A 555 70.75 -118.95 20.11
N SER A 556 69.96 -118.36 21.00
CA SER A 556 70.47 -117.73 22.24
C SER A 556 70.84 -118.75 23.30
N ASP A 557 70.15 -119.88 23.36
CA ASP A 557 70.42 -120.98 24.28
C ASP A 557 70.25 -122.33 23.54
N PRO A 558 71.33 -122.87 22.95
CA PRO A 558 71.31 -124.16 22.26
C PRO A 558 70.93 -125.34 23.16
N SER A 559 71.02 -125.19 24.50
CA SER A 559 70.56 -126.23 25.44
C SER A 559 69.04 -126.42 25.40
N VAL A 560 68.30 -125.49 24.79
CA VAL A 560 66.85 -125.56 24.64
C VAL A 560 66.42 -126.69 23.71
N VAL A 561 67.23 -127.15 22.75
CA VAL A 561 66.87 -128.33 21.93
C VAL A 561 66.65 -129.58 22.77
N ASN A 562 67.38 -129.74 23.88
CA ASN A 562 67.15 -130.83 24.82
C ASN A 562 65.80 -130.71 25.57
N ARG A 563 65.13 -129.56 25.43
CA ARG A 563 63.80 -129.26 25.96
C ARG A 563 62.72 -129.19 24.86
N ILE A 564 63.10 -129.25 23.58
CA ILE A 564 62.17 -129.31 22.44
C ILE A 564 61.81 -130.78 22.23
N GLU A 565 60.67 -131.19 22.77
CA GLU A 565 60.18 -132.57 22.65
C GLU A 565 59.26 -132.75 21.44
N SER A 566 59.28 -133.97 20.86
CA SER A 566 58.40 -134.34 19.76
C SER A 566 56.94 -134.37 20.23
N TYR A 567 56.08 -133.62 19.55
CA TYR A 567 54.67 -133.44 19.89
C TYR A 567 53.85 -134.74 19.89
N GLU A 568 54.36 -135.81 19.24
CA GLU A 568 53.65 -137.09 19.12
C GLU A 568 53.98 -138.10 20.22
N HIS A 569 54.99 -137.85 21.06
CA HIS A 569 55.30 -138.73 22.19
C HIS A 569 54.63 -138.22 23.49
N LEU A 570 53.42 -138.72 23.74
CA LEU A 570 52.61 -138.42 24.94
C LEU A 570 53.35 -138.68 26.27
N PHE A 571 54.33 -139.59 26.29
CA PHE A 571 55.15 -139.92 27.48
C PHE A 571 56.62 -139.53 27.33
N ALA A 572 56.93 -138.52 26.50
CA ALA A 572 58.25 -137.91 26.48
C ALA A 572 58.61 -137.33 27.86
N LYS A 573 59.91 -137.23 28.15
CA LYS A 573 60.44 -136.99 29.51
C LYS A 573 59.94 -135.66 30.09
N GLY A 574 59.90 -134.61 29.29
CA GLY A 574 59.40 -133.28 29.60
C GLY A 574 57.88 -133.22 29.71
N ASN A 575 57.12 -133.98 28.90
CA ASN A 575 55.68 -134.16 29.10
C ASN A 575 55.38 -134.86 30.44
N LEU A 576 56.15 -135.88 30.81
CA LEU A 576 56.03 -136.53 32.12
C LEU A 576 56.41 -135.57 33.25
N GLU A 577 57.51 -134.83 33.13
CA GLU A 577 57.92 -133.80 34.11
C GLU A 577 56.84 -132.71 34.23
N ASN A 578 56.31 -132.21 33.13
CA ASN A 578 55.23 -131.22 33.10
C ASN A 578 53.95 -131.77 33.73
N LEU A 579 53.55 -133.01 33.45
CA LEU A 579 52.42 -133.65 34.11
C LEU A 579 52.68 -133.87 35.60
N THR A 580 53.92 -134.13 36.01
CA THR A 580 54.30 -134.26 37.42
C THR A 580 54.29 -132.91 38.14
N ILE A 581 54.74 -131.84 37.48
CA ILE A 581 54.65 -130.45 37.96
C ILE A 581 53.18 -130.01 38.01
N LEU A 582 52.39 -130.30 36.97
CA LEU A 582 50.97 -129.98 36.93
C LEU A 582 50.22 -130.73 38.03
N ASN A 583 50.54 -132.01 38.25
CA ASN A 583 50.01 -132.77 39.38
C ASN A 583 50.43 -132.15 40.72
N LYS A 584 51.69 -131.76 40.89
CA LYS A 584 52.14 -131.01 42.08
C LYS A 584 51.37 -129.70 42.27
N LEU A 585 51.19 -128.92 41.21
CA LEU A 585 50.44 -127.66 41.25
C LEU A 585 48.95 -127.87 41.53
N LEU A 586 48.35 -128.95 41.03
CA LEU A 586 46.95 -129.32 41.30
C LEU A 586 46.76 -129.92 42.70
N VAL A 587 47.78 -130.59 43.25
CA VAL A 587 47.78 -131.11 44.62
C VAL A 587 48.05 -129.99 45.63
N ASP A 588 48.95 -129.04 45.31
CA ASP A 588 49.31 -127.91 46.17
C ASP A 588 48.29 -126.76 46.09
N ASN A 589 47.65 -126.55 44.93
CA ASN A 589 46.47 -125.67 44.82
C ASN A 589 45.20 -126.51 44.92
N LYS A 590 44.71 -126.67 46.15
CA LYS A 590 43.30 -126.95 46.43
C LYS A 590 42.40 -126.05 45.57
N VAL A 591 41.86 -126.61 44.50
CA VAL A 591 40.89 -125.96 43.63
C VAL A 591 39.55 -125.86 44.37
N ILE A 592 39.09 -124.62 44.58
CA ILE A 592 37.70 -124.24 44.32
C ILE A 592 37.71 -123.49 43.01
#